data_AF-A0A2S6TJ21-F1
#
_entry.id   AF-A0A2S6TJ21-F1
#
_cell.length_a   1.000
_cell.length_b   1.000
_cell.length_c   1.000
_cell.angle_alpha   90.00
_cell.angle_beta   90.00
_cell.angle_gamma   90.00
#
_symmetry.space_group_name_H-M   'P 1'
#
loop_
_entity.id
_entity.type
_entity.pdbx_description
1 polymer ?
#
loop_
_entity_poly.entity_id
_entity_poly.type
_entity_poly.pdbx_seq_one_letter_code
_entity_poly.pdbx_strand_id
1 'polypeptide(L)'
;MGISKNIRTIKDQAPPRKSAPDSMPESRGTVKQRTLKTSIDCSGIGLHSGVKVSMPLTPADANNGISFKRTDIAGGGALIP
;
A
#
# COMPACT_ATOMS: atom_id res chain seq x y z
N MET A 1 7.03 3.76 -23.69
CA MET A 1 5.67 3.84 -23.13
C MET A 1 5.79 3.80 -21.61
N GLY A 2 5.72 4.97 -20.95
CA GLY A 2 6.12 5.12 -19.54
C GLY A 2 5.06 4.61 -18.56
N ILE A 3 5.48 3.79 -17.59
CA ILE A 3 4.67 3.40 -16.43
C ILE A 3 4.55 4.59 -15.49
N SER A 4 3.34 5.17 -15.39
CA SER A 4 3.04 6.28 -14.49
C SER A 4 3.20 5.85 -13.02
N LYS A 5 4.01 6.60 -12.27
CA LYS A 5 4.25 6.36 -10.84
C LYS A 5 3.09 6.90 -10.02
N ASN A 6 2.15 6.02 -9.64
CA ASN A 6 0.94 6.34 -8.86
C ASN A 6 1.09 6.03 -7.35
N ILE A 7 2.25 6.30 -6.75
CA ILE A 7 2.49 6.04 -5.31
C ILE A 7 2.69 7.36 -4.56
N ARG A 8 1.92 7.61 -3.49
CA ARG A 8 2.03 8.82 -2.66
C ARG A 8 2.54 8.45 -1.26
N THR A 9 3.20 9.42 -0.64
CA THR A 9 3.76 9.32 0.72
C THR A 9 2.88 10.11 1.70
N ILE A 10 2.45 9.49 2.79
CA ILE A 10 1.59 10.10 3.83
C ILE A 10 2.44 11.04 4.72
N LYS A 11 1.96 12.25 5.02
CA LYS A 11 2.64 13.28 5.84
C LYS A 11 2.00 13.35 7.22
N ASP A 12 2.75 13.01 8.26
CA ASP A 12 2.42 13.35 9.65
C ASP A 12 3.62 14.01 10.35
N GLN A 13 3.33 15.02 11.19
CA GLN A 13 4.27 15.89 11.90
C GLN A 13 4.08 15.71 13.41
N ALA A 14 5.16 15.50 14.17
CA ALA A 14 5.23 15.71 15.63
C ALA A 14 6.67 16.08 16.07
N PRO A 15 6.88 16.86 17.16
CA PRO A 15 8.12 17.64 17.42
C PRO A 15 9.23 16.86 18.18
N PRO A 16 10.46 17.41 18.32
CA PRO A 16 11.68 16.63 18.55
C PRO A 16 12.06 16.49 20.04
N ARG A 17 12.67 15.36 20.43
CA ARG A 17 13.46 15.22 21.66
C ARG A 17 14.95 15.19 21.29
N LYS A 18 15.76 16.10 21.85
CA LYS A 18 17.21 16.25 21.62
C LYS A 18 18.03 15.40 22.60
N SER A 19 19.08 14.71 22.13
CA SER A 19 20.35 14.52 22.85
C SER A 19 21.48 13.93 21.97
N ALA A 20 22.44 14.80 21.62
CA ALA A 20 23.91 14.61 21.39
C ALA A 20 24.50 13.59 20.35
N PRO A 21 25.75 13.81 19.85
CA PRO A 21 26.21 13.37 18.53
C PRO A 21 27.38 12.36 18.52
N ASP A 22 27.41 11.43 17.56
CA ASP A 22 28.67 10.82 17.06
C ASP A 22 28.49 10.22 15.64
N SER A 23 29.46 10.53 14.76
CA SER A 23 29.76 9.96 13.43
C SER A 23 28.60 9.73 12.43
N MET A 24 28.44 10.66 11.47
CA MET A 24 27.60 10.47 10.29
C MET A 24 28.31 9.61 9.23
N PRO A 25 27.65 8.54 8.76
CA PRO A 25 27.42 8.45 7.33
C PRO A 25 25.93 8.28 7.01
N GLU A 26 25.50 9.03 5.99
CA GLU A 26 24.29 8.85 5.20
C GLU A 26 22.94 8.99 5.95
N SER A 27 22.35 10.18 5.82
CA SER A 27 20.90 10.40 6.00
C SER A 27 20.12 9.53 4.99
N ARG A 28 19.95 8.25 5.28
CA ARG A 28 18.79 7.51 4.79
C ARG A 28 17.59 8.10 5.50
N GLY A 29 17.02 9.16 4.91
CA GLY A 29 15.82 9.81 5.42
C GLY A 29 14.77 8.76 5.76
N THR A 30 14.01 8.99 6.83
CA THR A 30 13.01 8.03 7.34
C THR A 30 12.17 7.47 6.20
N VAL A 31 12.22 6.15 5.99
CA VAL A 31 11.41 5.48 4.98
C VAL A 31 9.97 5.47 5.45
N LYS A 32 9.12 6.22 4.76
CA LYS A 32 7.69 6.31 5.05
C LYS A 32 6.92 5.15 4.41
N GLN A 33 5.84 4.74 5.07
CA GLN A 33 4.90 3.79 4.49
C GLN A 33 4.32 4.34 3.17
N ARG A 34 3.96 3.43 2.27
CA ARG A 34 3.50 3.77 0.94
C ARG A 34 2.17 3.10 0.66
N THR A 35 1.31 3.84 -0.02
CA THR A 35 0.00 3.40 -0.46
C THR A 35 -0.25 3.95 -1.86
N LEU A 36 -1.30 3.47 -2.52
CA LEU A 36 -1.65 3.96 -3.85
C LEU A 36 -2.09 5.42 -3.80
N LYS A 37 -1.74 6.19 -4.83
CA LYS A 37 -2.15 7.59 -5.00
C LYS A 37 -3.63 7.71 -5.34
N THR A 38 -4.11 6.76 -6.14
CA THR A 38 -5.48 6.61 -6.64
C THR A 38 -5.74 5.13 -6.82
N SER A 39 -7.00 4.73 -6.85
CA SER A 39 -7.36 3.35 -7.18
C SER A 39 -6.91 2.98 -8.60
N ILE A 40 -6.61 1.70 -8.79
CA ILE A 40 -6.21 1.12 -10.09
C ILE A 40 -7.08 -0.11 -10.33
N ASP A 41 -7.68 -0.20 -11.51
CA ASP A 41 -8.45 -1.36 -11.93
C ASP A 41 -7.58 -2.34 -12.72
N CYS A 42 -7.71 -3.63 -12.41
CA CYS A 42 -7.03 -4.71 -13.14
C CYS A 42 -8.04 -5.81 -13.47
N SER A 43 -7.93 -6.37 -14.67
CA SER A 43 -8.73 -7.52 -15.10
C SER A 43 -7.84 -8.60 -15.69
N GLY A 44 -8.13 -9.87 -15.41
CA GLY A 44 -7.33 -10.98 -15.92
C GLY A 44 -7.99 -12.33 -15.75
N ILE A 45 -7.25 -13.39 -16.06
CA ILE A 45 -7.65 -14.78 -15.86
C ILE A 45 -6.82 -15.38 -14.72
N GLY A 46 -7.48 -16.01 -13.75
CA GLY A 46 -6.80 -16.71 -12.66
C GLY A 46 -6.00 -17.88 -13.19
N LEU A 47 -4.70 -17.95 -12.89
CA LEU A 47 -3.78 -18.94 -13.46
C LEU A 47 -4.26 -20.38 -13.21
N HIS A 48 -4.67 -20.69 -11.98
CA HIS A 48 -5.05 -22.04 -11.58
C HIS A 48 -6.53 -22.35 -11.79
N SER A 49 -7.41 -21.34 -11.77
CA SER A 49 -8.85 -21.53 -11.90
C SER A 49 -9.37 -21.36 -13.33
N GLY A 50 -8.65 -20.64 -14.17
CA GLY A 50 -9.14 -20.22 -15.48
C GLY A 50 -10.28 -19.20 -15.44
N VAL A 51 -10.64 -18.69 -14.25
CA VAL A 51 -11.80 -17.79 -14.07
C VAL A 51 -11.41 -16.35 -14.34
N LYS A 52 -12.29 -15.59 -15.02
CA LYS A 52 -12.13 -14.15 -15.22
C LYS A 52 -12.33 -13.39 -13.90
N VAL A 53 -11.38 -12.54 -13.56
CA VAL A 53 -11.38 -11.76 -12.32
C VAL A 53 -11.25 -10.27 -12.64
N SER A 54 -12.00 -9.45 -11.91
CA SER A 54 -11.80 -8.00 -11.80
C SER A 54 -11.27 -7.71 -10.40
N MET A 55 -10.13 -7.02 -10.29
CA MET A 55 -9.43 -6.75 -9.04
C MET A 55 -9.06 -5.26 -8.96
N PRO A 56 -9.91 -4.43 -8.33
CA PRO A 56 -9.55 -3.05 -8.02
C PRO A 56 -8.57 -3.01 -6.83
N LEU A 57 -7.46 -2.30 -7.01
CA LEU A 57 -6.51 -2.00 -5.95
C LEU A 57 -6.78 -0.59 -5.42
N THR A 58 -7.12 -0.46 -4.15
CA THR A 58 -7.47 0.82 -3.52
C THR A 58 -6.41 1.28 -2.52
N PRO A 59 -6.23 2.61 -2.33
CA PRO A 59 -5.41 3.12 -1.24
C PRO A 59 -5.90 2.62 0.13
N ALA A 60 -4.96 2.39 1.04
CA ALA A 60 -5.21 2.07 2.44
C ALA A 60 -4.41 2.99 3.37
N ASP A 61 -4.90 3.12 4.61
CA ASP A 61 -4.28 3.91 5.68
C ASP A 61 -2.97 3.29 6.18
N ALA A 62 -2.20 4.08 6.93
CA ALA A 62 -0.96 3.60 7.54
C ALA A 62 -1.23 2.45 8.51
N ASN A 63 -0.31 1.48 8.54
CA ASN A 63 -0.33 0.25 9.34
C ASN A 63 -1.45 -0.74 8.99
N ASN A 64 -2.22 -0.52 7.92
CA ASN A 64 -3.25 -1.47 7.49
C ASN A 64 -2.69 -2.76 6.87
N GLY A 65 -1.41 -2.76 6.44
CA GLY A 65 -0.81 -3.89 5.72
C GLY A 65 -1.39 -4.05 4.31
N ILE A 66 -1.36 -5.27 3.78
CA ILE A 66 -2.00 -5.63 2.51
C ILE A 66 -3.16 -6.55 2.85
N SER A 67 -4.39 -6.15 2.54
CA SER A 67 -5.58 -7.00 2.77
C SER A 67 -6.30 -7.26 1.45
N PHE A 68 -6.73 -8.51 1.26
CA PHE A 68 -7.58 -8.89 0.15
C PHE A 68 -9.04 -8.93 0.61
N LYS A 69 -9.92 -8.44 -0.25
CA LYS A 69 -11.36 -8.50 -0.03
C LYS A 69 -12.03 -9.20 -1.19
N ARG A 70 -12.70 -10.31 -0.92
CA ARG A 70 -13.63 -10.93 -1.86
C ARG A 70 -14.91 -10.11 -1.90
N THR A 71 -15.19 -9.50 -3.03
CA THR A 71 -16.39 -8.67 -3.25
C THR A 71 -17.58 -9.47 -3.77
N ASP A 72 -17.35 -10.71 -4.17
CA ASP A 72 -18.35 -11.64 -4.72
C ASP A 72 -19.15 -12.38 -3.62
N ILE A 73 -18.70 -12.33 -2.37
CA ILE A 73 -19.37 -12.96 -1.22
C ILE A 73 -19.62 -11.95 -0.09
N ALA A 74 -20.66 -12.21 0.71
CA ALA A 74 -21.00 -11.43 1.89
C ALA A 74 -20.49 -12.09 3.18
N GLY A 75 -20.42 -11.32 4.27
CA GLY A 75 -20.10 -11.80 5.62
C GLY A 75 -18.63 -11.71 6.01
N GLY A 76 -18.31 -12.19 7.22
CA GLY A 76 -16.99 -12.03 7.84
C GLY A 76 -15.84 -12.75 7.10
N GLY A 77 -16.15 -13.78 6.30
CA GLY A 77 -15.15 -14.51 5.50
C GLY A 77 -14.68 -13.79 4.24
N ALA A 78 -15.20 -12.59 3.95
CA ALA A 78 -14.83 -11.83 2.77
C ALA A 78 -13.48 -11.10 2.90
N LEU A 79 -12.95 -10.91 4.11
CA LEU A 79 -11.70 -10.18 4.35
C LEU A 79 -10.58 -11.14 4.72
N ILE A 80 -9.48 -11.06 3.98
CA ILE A 80 -8.27 -11.88 4.15
C ILE A 80 -7.11 -10.91 4.45
N PRO A 81 -6.61 -10.86 5.70
CA PRO A 81 -5.50 -10.00 6.10
C PRO A 81 -4.14 -10.49 5.59
#